data_AF-A0A1Z7ZX98-F1
#
_entry.id   AF-A0A1Z7ZX98-F1
#
_cell.length_a   1.000
_cell.length_b   1.000
_cell.length_c   1.000
_cell.angle_alpha   90.00
_cell.angle_beta   90.00
_cell.angle_gamma   90.00
#
_symmetry.space_group_name_H-M   'P 1'
#
loop_
_entity.id
_entity.type
_entity.pdbx_description
1 polymer ?
#
loop_
_entity_poly.entity_id
_entity_poly.type
_entity_poly.pdbx_seq_one_letter_code
_entity_poly.pdbx_strand_id
1 'polypeptide(L)'
;MKKIIKRHKLTFTRLYHSAKENDLGLTLVRQLSLDKHQLNRDRQVARKEGIYLDWPNSLFDGFLLMVPIFTKKTHCEIGYQVYASKAEIPEPYKCLWPTLAEPVQ
;
A
#
# COMPACT_ATOMS: atom_id res chain seq x y z
N MET A 1 11.38 33.36 -4.27
CA MET A 1 11.87 32.18 -3.51
C MET A 1 12.05 32.42 -2.01
N LYS A 2 12.77 33.46 -1.54
CA LYS A 2 13.05 33.67 -0.09
C LYS A 2 11.80 33.75 0.83
N LYS A 3 10.67 34.28 0.36
CA LYS A 3 9.42 34.39 1.14
C LYS A 3 8.71 33.03 1.35
N ILE A 4 8.69 32.18 0.33
CA ILE A 4 8.06 30.85 0.38
C ILE A 4 8.82 29.93 1.34
N ILE A 5 10.15 29.96 1.27
CA ILE A 5 11.03 29.19 2.15
C ILE A 5 10.84 29.60 3.62
N LYS A 6 10.67 30.90 3.91
CA LYS A 6 10.36 31.37 5.29
C LYS A 6 9.03 30.83 5.81
N ARG A 7 7.99 30.79 4.98
CA ARG A 7 6.64 30.33 5.37
C ARG A 7 6.57 28.83 5.65
N HIS A 8 7.35 28.03 4.92
CA HIS A 8 7.35 26.57 5.02
C HIS A 8 8.65 26.01 5.61
N LYS A 9 9.43 26.84 6.30
CA LYS A 9 10.76 26.48 6.84
C LYS A 9 10.68 25.20 7.66
N LEU A 10 9.71 25.09 8.56
CA LEU A 10 9.53 23.92 9.42
C LEU A 10 9.30 22.63 8.62
N THR A 11 8.43 22.67 7.61
CA THR A 11 8.14 21.52 6.75
C THR A 11 9.38 21.10 5.96
N PHE A 12 10.10 22.07 5.39
CA PHE A 12 11.30 21.80 4.61
C PHE A 12 12.42 21.24 5.48
N THR A 13 12.62 21.80 6.68
CA THR A 13 13.58 21.29 7.67
C THR A 13 13.25 19.86 8.07
N ARG A 14 11.97 19.53 8.33
CA ARG A 14 11.56 18.15 8.65
C ARG A 14 11.84 17.18 7.50
N LEU A 15 11.48 17.53 6.27
CA LEU A 15 11.76 16.69 5.09
C LEU A 15 13.27 16.49 4.90
N TYR A 16 14.06 17.54 5.11
CA TYR A 16 15.53 17.47 5.01
C TYR A 16 16.15 16.57 6.09
N HIS A 17 15.69 16.66 7.34
CA HIS A 17 16.12 15.76 8.40
C HIS A 17 15.79 14.30 8.08
N SER A 18 14.54 14.02 7.67
CA SER A 18 14.15 12.66 7.29
C SER A 18 14.93 12.13 6.09
N ALA A 19 15.25 12.97 5.10
CA ALA A 19 16.13 12.62 3.99
C ALA A 19 17.53 12.21 4.48
N LYS A 20 18.14 13.03 5.34
CA LYS A 20 19.48 12.77 5.86
C LYS A 20 19.55 11.53 6.75
N GLU A 21 18.52 11.28 7.56
CA GLU A 21 18.47 10.13 8.48
C GLU A 21 18.30 8.79 7.74
N ASN A 22 17.62 8.79 6.59
CA ASN A 22 17.34 7.57 5.82
C ASN A 22 18.23 7.44 4.57
N ASP A 23 19.20 8.35 4.40
CA ASP A 23 20.04 8.48 3.19
C ASP A 23 19.23 8.52 1.89
N LEU A 24 18.12 9.28 1.91
CA LEU A 24 17.19 9.42 0.79
C LEU A 24 17.27 10.82 0.19
N GLY A 25 17.03 10.92 -1.12
CA GLY A 25 16.86 12.22 -1.78
C GLY A 25 15.63 12.97 -1.26
N LEU A 26 15.73 14.30 -1.14
CA LEU A 26 14.64 15.15 -0.65
C LEU A 26 13.34 15.00 -1.46
N THR A 27 13.46 14.81 -2.78
CA THR A 27 12.32 14.55 -3.68
C THR A 27 11.60 13.26 -3.33
N LEU A 28 12.34 12.20 -3.01
CA LEU A 28 11.78 10.90 -2.63
C LEU A 28 11.04 11.01 -1.29
N VAL A 29 11.63 11.67 -0.29
CA VAL A 29 10.98 11.88 1.01
C VAL A 29 9.70 12.70 0.87
N ARG A 30 9.70 13.71 -0.01
CA ARG A 30 8.49 14.47 -0.31
C ARG A 30 7.41 13.58 -0.92
N GLN A 31 7.75 12.73 -1.87
CA GLN A 31 6.80 11.80 -2.50
C GLN A 31 6.22 10.84 -1.46
N LEU A 32 7.07 10.19 -0.65
CA LEU A 32 6.63 9.31 0.44
C LEU A 32 5.72 10.01 1.44
N SER A 33 5.97 11.30 1.72
CA SER A 33 5.09 12.08 2.59
C SER A 33 3.72 12.36 1.97
N LEU A 34 3.64 12.54 0.65
CA LEU A 34 2.37 12.71 -0.06
C LEU A 34 1.61 11.38 -0.10
N ASP A 35 2.29 10.29 -0.45
CA ASP A 35 1.72 8.95 -0.50
C ASP A 35 1.18 8.53 0.88
N LYS A 36 1.92 8.83 1.96
CA LYS A 36 1.45 8.63 3.34
C LYS A 36 0.20 9.44 3.66
N HIS A 37 0.10 10.68 3.17
CA HIS A 37 -1.11 11.48 3.37
C HIS A 37 -2.30 10.84 2.65
N GLN A 38 -2.12 10.42 1.41
CA GLN A 38 -3.17 9.77 0.61
C GLN A 38 -3.65 8.49 1.31
N LEU A 39 -2.72 7.61 1.70
CA LEU A 39 -3.01 6.38 2.42
C LEU A 39 -3.79 6.61 3.72
N ASN A 40 -3.50 7.69 4.45
CA ASN A 40 -4.27 8.06 5.64
C ASN A 40 -5.71 8.46 5.31
N ARG A 41 -5.94 9.15 4.19
CA ARG A 41 -7.29 9.48 3.72
C ARG A 41 -8.03 8.22 3.32
N ASP A 42 -7.39 7.35 2.55
CA ASP A 42 -8.02 6.11 2.08
C ASP A 42 -8.39 5.20 3.26
N ARG A 43 -7.54 5.13 4.30
CA ARG A 43 -7.87 4.45 5.56
C ARG A 43 -9.06 5.06 6.30
N GLN A 44 -9.22 6.39 6.29
CA GLN A 44 -10.38 7.03 6.91
C GLN A 44 -11.66 6.70 6.15
N VAL A 45 -11.62 6.72 4.81
CA VAL A 45 -12.75 6.34 3.96
C VAL A 45 -13.08 4.86 4.17
N ALA A 46 -12.09 3.98 4.15
CA ALA A 46 -12.23 2.54 4.44
C ALA A 46 -12.97 2.27 5.75
N ARG A 47 -12.64 3.01 6.82
CA ARG A 47 -13.31 2.88 8.13
C ARG A 47 -14.76 3.32 8.08
N LYS A 48 -15.09 4.35 7.30
CA LYS A 48 -16.45 4.90 7.20
C LYS A 48 -17.35 4.06 6.31
N GLU A 49 -16.81 3.54 5.21
CA GLU A 49 -17.57 2.83 4.17
C GLU A 49 -17.58 1.32 4.39
N GLY A 50 -16.60 0.80 5.12
CA GLY A 50 -16.26 -0.62 5.12
C GLY A 50 -15.53 -1.01 3.84
N ILE A 51 -14.88 -2.17 3.89
CA ILE A 51 -14.07 -2.69 2.79
C ILE A 51 -14.50 -4.11 2.40
N TYR A 52 -14.17 -4.50 1.18
CA TYR A 52 -14.22 -5.88 0.70
C TYR A 52 -12.96 -6.23 -0.08
N LEU A 53 -12.68 -7.54 -0.14
CA LEU A 53 -11.58 -8.10 -0.92
C LEU A 53 -12.11 -8.56 -2.26
N ASP A 54 -11.46 -8.14 -3.34
CA ASP A 54 -11.81 -8.53 -4.70
C ASP A 54 -10.99 -9.74 -5.15
N TRP A 55 -11.36 -10.90 -4.60
CA TRP A 55 -10.69 -12.18 -4.85
C TRP A 55 -10.53 -12.55 -6.33
N PRO A 56 -11.52 -12.32 -7.23
CA PRO A 56 -11.35 -12.59 -8.66
C PRO A 56 -10.17 -11.87 -9.31
N ASN A 57 -9.79 -10.69 -8.80
CA ASN A 57 -8.69 -9.88 -9.31
C ASN A 57 -7.41 -10.04 -8.47
N SER A 58 -7.27 -11.14 -7.74
CA SER A 58 -6.05 -11.44 -6.99
C SER A 58 -4.84 -11.66 -7.92
N LEU A 59 -3.67 -11.22 -7.47
CA LEU A 59 -2.39 -11.36 -8.16
C LEU A 59 -1.46 -12.24 -7.34
N PHE A 60 -0.85 -13.25 -7.95
CA PHE A 60 0.19 -14.07 -7.33
C PHE A 60 1.52 -13.84 -8.03
N ASP A 61 2.54 -13.39 -7.30
CA ASP A 61 3.85 -13.04 -7.86
C ASP A 61 4.88 -14.19 -7.79
N GLY A 62 4.47 -15.37 -7.32
CA GLY A 62 5.35 -16.51 -7.05
C GLY A 62 5.61 -16.73 -5.55
N PHE A 63 5.51 -15.68 -4.74
CA PHE A 63 5.81 -15.71 -3.31
C PHE A 63 4.65 -15.19 -2.45
N LEU A 64 3.90 -14.21 -2.96
CA LEU A 64 2.86 -13.50 -2.26
C LEU A 64 1.58 -13.55 -3.07
N LEU A 65 0.45 -13.76 -2.39
CA LEU A 65 -0.87 -13.53 -2.95
C LEU A 65 -1.35 -12.15 -2.51
N MET A 66 -1.59 -11.28 -3.47
CA MET A 66 -2.09 -9.92 -3.27
C MET A 66 -3.54 -9.85 -3.73
N VAL A 67 -4.44 -9.46 -2.83
CA VAL A 67 -5.87 -9.32 -3.13
C VAL A 67 -6.25 -7.85 -3.04
N PRO A 68 -6.75 -7.22 -4.11
CA PRO A 68 -7.18 -5.83 -4.07
C PRO A 68 -8.24 -5.59 -3.00
N ILE A 69 -8.13 -4.45 -2.31
CA ILE A 69 -9.07 -3.99 -1.29
C ILE A 69 -9.86 -2.81 -1.86
N PHE A 70 -11.18 -2.91 -1.84
CA PHE A 70 -12.08 -1.87 -2.31
C PHE A 70 -13.01 -1.36 -1.19
N THR A 71 -13.40 -0.09 -1.30
CA THR A 71 -14.49 0.46 -0.47
C THR A 71 -15.84 -0.10 -0.90
N LYS A 72 -16.72 -0.40 0.06
CA LYS A 72 -18.05 -0.96 -0.26
C LYS A 72 -19.01 0.02 -0.93
N LYS A 73 -18.86 1.33 -0.71
CA LYS A 73 -19.81 2.34 -1.21
C LYS A 73 -19.35 3.01 -2.50
N THR A 74 -18.07 3.38 -2.55
CA THR A 74 -17.49 4.12 -3.68
C THR A 74 -16.74 3.24 -4.68
N HIS A 75 -16.51 1.96 -4.35
CA HIS A 75 -15.71 1.03 -5.17
C HIS A 75 -14.33 1.59 -5.54
N CYS A 76 -13.72 2.35 -4.63
CA CYS A 76 -12.37 2.85 -4.79
C CYS A 76 -11.37 1.82 -4.28
N GLU A 77 -10.32 1.56 -5.06
CA GLU A 77 -9.17 0.75 -4.64
C GLU A 77 -8.37 1.50 -3.56
N ILE A 78 -8.11 0.83 -2.44
CA ILE A 78 -7.42 1.39 -1.27
C ILE A 78 -6.04 0.74 -1.08
N GLY A 79 -5.78 -0.37 -1.77
CA GLY A 79 -4.53 -1.12 -1.70
C GLY A 79 -4.76 -2.63 -1.80
N TYR A 80 -3.85 -3.41 -1.22
CA TYR A 80 -3.85 -4.86 -1.31
C TYR A 80 -3.78 -5.50 0.08
N GLN A 81 -4.53 -6.58 0.26
CA GLN A 81 -4.32 -7.53 1.33
C GLN A 81 -3.29 -8.55 0.83
N VAL A 82 -2.17 -8.63 1.52
CA VAL A 82 -1.06 -9.52 1.15
C VAL A 82 -1.07 -10.74 2.06
N TYR A 83 -0.99 -11.92 1.46
CA TYR A 83 -0.83 -13.19 2.14
C TYR A 83 0.54 -13.74 1.78
N ALA A 84 1.34 -14.09 2.80
CA ALA A 84 2.69 -14.62 2.60
C ALA A 84 2.74 -16.15 2.66
N SER A 85 1.63 -16.79 3.06
CA SER A 85 1.52 -18.24 3.09
C SER A 85 0.11 -18.71 2.77
N LYS A 86 0.00 -19.92 2.20
CA LYS A 86 -1.28 -20.59 1.93
C LYS A 86 -2.14 -20.79 3.18
N ALA A 87 -1.51 -20.89 4.35
CA ALA A 87 -2.19 -21.10 5.63
C ALA A 87 -2.99 -19.87 6.09
N GLU A 88 -2.53 -18.66 5.76
CA GLU A 88 -3.19 -17.40 6.11
C GLU A 88 -4.43 -17.11 5.25
N ILE A 89 -4.55 -17.77 4.09
CA ILE A 89 -5.64 -17.53 3.14
C ILE A 89 -6.91 -18.21 3.64
N PRO A 90 -8.03 -17.51 3.76
CA PRO A 90 -9.30 -18.10 4.16
C PRO A 90 -9.87 -19.02 3.08
N GLU A 91 -10.54 -20.09 3.50
CA GLU A 91 -11.41 -20.89 2.63
C GLU A 91 -12.57 -20.04 2.06
N PRO A 92 -12.96 -20.21 0.78
CA PRO A 92 -12.51 -21.22 -0.18
C PRO A 92 -11.29 -20.80 -1.04
N TYR A 93 -10.68 -19.65 -0.78
CA TYR A 93 -9.71 -19.00 -1.68
C TYR A 93 -8.29 -19.57 -1.65
N LYS A 94 -8.03 -20.61 -0.83
CA LYS A 94 -6.73 -21.30 -0.78
C LYS A 94 -6.29 -21.88 -2.13
N CYS A 95 -7.21 -22.11 -3.05
CA CYS A 95 -6.91 -22.55 -4.42
C CYS A 95 -6.16 -21.50 -5.25
N LEU A 96 -6.25 -20.21 -4.88
CA LEU A 96 -5.53 -19.12 -5.54
C LEU A 96 -4.02 -19.14 -5.25
N TRP A 97 -3.59 -19.93 -4.27
CA TRP A 97 -2.18 -20.21 -4.04
C TRP A 97 -1.76 -21.42 -4.87
N PRO A 98 -1.03 -21.23 -5.99
CA PRO A 98 -0.58 -22.36 -6.78
C PRO A 98 0.30 -23.24 -5.89
N THR A 99 -0.09 -24.49 -5.78
CA THR A 99 0.80 -25.51 -5.22
C THR A 99 1.86 -25.67 -6.30
N LEU A 100 3.13 -25.41 -6.00
CA LEU A 100 4.24 -25.67 -6.92
C LEU A 100 3.99 -27.05 -7.54
N ALA A 101 3.57 -27.08 -8.80
CA ALA A 101 3.36 -28.32 -9.51
C ALA A 101 4.72 -29.02 -9.50
N GLU A 102 4.74 -30.24 -9.00
CA GLU A 102 5.90 -31.12 -9.13
C GLU A 102 6.34 -31.11 -10.60
N PRO A 103 7.66 -31.09 -10.88
CA PRO A 103 8.13 -31.12 -12.25
C PRO A 103 7.57 -32.38 -12.91
N VAL A 104 6.84 -32.18 -14.01
CA VAL A 104 6.41 -33.24 -14.91
C VAL A 104 7.68 -33.97 -15.36
N GLN A 105 7.76 -35.26 -15.04
CA GLN A 105 8.85 -36.17 -15.41
C GLN A 105 9.04 -36.28 -16.92
#